data_AF-A0A8C9XIW6-F1
#
_entry.id   AF-A0A8C9XIW6-F1
#
_cell.length_a   1.000
_cell.length_b   1.000
_cell.length_c   1.000
_cell.angle_alpha   90.00
_cell.angle_beta   90.00
_cell.angle_gamma   90.00
#
_symmetry.space_group_name_H-M   'P 1'
#
loop_
_entity.id
_entity.type
_entity.pdbx_description
1 polymer ?
#
loop_
_entity_poly.entity_id
_entity_poly.type
_entity_poly.pdbx_seq_one_letter_code
_entity_poly.pdbx_strand_id
1 'polypeptide(L)'
;DKLLLVRSQFIIRVSDPVLNQLLDNLLEHRVITDEEMQSVRTRGRADKARDLMDSVRRKGRAASSVLISALCELDPPNQEPLKFKPHYVQEVIYSCCYQHRKLLFIH
;
A
#
# COMPACT_ATOMS: atom_id res chain seq x y z
N ASP A 1 -9.25 12.00 13.32
CA ASP A 1 -8.20 11.29 12.57
C ASP A 1 -8.66 10.66 11.26
N LYS A 2 -8.55 11.38 10.13
CA LYS A 2 -8.83 10.79 8.80
C LYS A 2 -7.82 9.69 8.43
N LEU A 3 -6.59 9.79 8.93
CA LEU A 3 -5.50 8.82 8.67
C LEU A 3 -5.78 7.43 9.25
N LEU A 4 -6.35 7.36 10.46
CA LEU A 4 -6.67 6.07 11.09
C LEU A 4 -7.82 5.35 10.37
N LEU A 5 -8.79 6.11 9.84
CA LEU A 5 -9.91 5.54 9.08
C LEU A 5 -9.45 4.91 7.77
N VAL A 6 -8.58 5.60 7.03
CA VAL A 6 -7.97 5.09 5.80
C VAL A 6 -7.21 3.80 6.07
N ARG A 7 -6.36 3.78 7.10
CA ARG A 7 -5.58 2.60 7.47
C ARG A 7 -6.48 1.41 7.78
N SER A 8 -7.56 1.62 8.51
CA SER A 8 -8.53 0.57 8.83
C SER A 8 -9.28 0.07 7.59
N GLN A 9 -9.70 0.97 6.69
CA GLN A 9 -10.35 0.59 5.43
C GLN A 9 -9.43 -0.24 4.54
N PHE A 10 -8.15 0.13 4.45
CA PHE A 10 -7.16 -0.64 3.71
C PHE A 10 -7.05 -2.07 4.25
N ILE A 11 -6.84 -2.19 5.56
CA ILE A 11 -6.70 -3.49 6.24
C ILE A 11 -7.93 -4.39 6.02
N ILE A 12 -9.14 -3.81 6.04
CA ILE A 12 -10.39 -4.56 5.89
C ILE A 12 -10.57 -5.04 4.45
N ARG A 13 -10.30 -4.18 3.46
CA ARG A 13 -10.65 -4.40 2.05
C ARG A 13 -9.59 -5.18 1.28
N VAL A 14 -8.31 -5.03 1.61
CA VAL A 14 -7.23 -5.72 0.90
C VAL A 14 -7.32 -7.23 1.10
N SER A 15 -7.27 -7.97 0.00
CA SER A 15 -7.25 -9.44 0.03
C SER A 15 -5.82 -9.92 0.28
N ASP A 16 -5.66 -11.14 0.83
CA ASP A 16 -4.33 -11.70 1.07
C ASP A 16 -3.50 -11.88 -0.23
N PRO A 17 -4.08 -12.30 -1.38
CA PRO A 17 -3.34 -12.37 -2.63
C PRO A 17 -2.78 -11.02 -3.09
N VAL A 18 -3.58 -9.95 -2.99
CA VAL A 18 -3.13 -8.59 -3.33
C VAL A 18 -2.03 -8.14 -2.38
N LEU A 19 -2.13 -8.43 -1.07
CA LEU A 19 -1.04 -8.13 -0.13
C LEU A 19 0.26 -8.83 -0.50
N ASN A 20 0.21 -10.10 -0.88
CA ASN A 20 1.41 -10.85 -1.25
C ASN A 20 2.06 -10.26 -2.51
N GLN A 21 1.26 -9.91 -3.53
CA GLN A 21 1.77 -9.25 -4.74
C GLN A 21 2.39 -7.87 -4.44
N LEU A 22 1.75 -7.07 -3.56
CA LEU A 22 2.32 -5.79 -3.13
C LEU A 22 3.65 -5.98 -2.39
N LEU A 23 3.75 -7.01 -1.53
CA LEU A 23 5.00 -7.32 -0.84
C LEU A 23 6.10 -7.78 -1.81
N ASP A 24 5.77 -8.59 -2.81
CA ASP A 24 6.71 -9.03 -3.84
C ASP A 24 7.25 -7.84 -4.63
N ASN A 25 6.38 -6.91 -5.06
CA ASN A 25 6.80 -5.66 -5.69
C ASN A 25 7.71 -4.81 -4.78
N LEU A 26 7.36 -4.66 -3.50
CA LEU A 26 8.19 -3.93 -2.54
C LEU A 26 9.56 -4.60 -2.33
N LEU A 27 9.64 -5.91 -2.38
CA LEU A 27 10.91 -6.65 -2.29
C LEU A 27 11.76 -6.47 -3.55
N GLU A 28 11.15 -6.58 -4.73
CA GLU A 28 11.82 -6.38 -6.03
C GLU A 28 12.48 -5.00 -6.11
N HIS A 29 11.75 -3.97 -5.68
CA HIS A 29 12.25 -2.60 -5.62
C HIS A 29 13.14 -2.29 -4.40
N ARG A 30 13.53 -3.31 -3.62
CA ARG A 30 14.39 -3.20 -2.42
C ARG A 30 13.84 -2.25 -1.36
N VAL A 31 12.52 -2.03 -1.35
CA VAL A 31 11.85 -1.27 -0.30
C VAL A 31 11.88 -2.08 0.99
N ILE A 32 11.48 -3.35 0.95
CA ILE A 32 11.63 -4.27 2.08
C ILE A 32 12.78 -5.24 1.82
N THR A 33 13.43 -5.70 2.89
CA THR A 33 14.45 -6.74 2.84
C THR A 33 13.83 -8.13 2.84
N ASP A 34 14.60 -9.15 2.44
CA ASP A 34 14.17 -10.55 2.56
C ASP A 34 13.79 -10.93 4.00
N GLU A 35 14.51 -10.42 5.00
CA GLU A 35 14.21 -10.65 6.41
C GLU A 35 12.86 -10.02 6.84
N GLU A 36 12.64 -8.76 6.46
CA GLU A 36 11.36 -8.08 6.69
C GLU A 36 10.20 -8.84 6.00
N MET A 37 10.43 -9.32 4.77
CA MET A 37 9.45 -10.09 4.01
C MET A 37 9.09 -11.41 4.71
N GLN A 38 10.09 -12.17 5.18
CA GLN A 38 9.85 -13.42 5.92
C GLN A 38 9.06 -13.15 7.21
N SER A 39 9.38 -12.09 7.94
CA SER A 39 8.63 -11.73 9.16
C SER A 39 7.19 -11.32 8.88
N VAL A 40 6.89 -10.70 7.73
CA VAL A 40 5.56 -10.23 7.38
C VAL A 40 4.70 -11.38 6.81
N ARG A 41 5.29 -12.32 6.07
CA ARG A 41 4.58 -13.46 5.47
C ARG A 41 3.99 -14.44 6.49
N THR A 42 4.58 -14.55 7.68
CA THR A 42 4.07 -15.43 8.75
C THR A 42 2.87 -14.84 9.51
N ARG A 43 2.51 -13.58 9.26
CA ARG A 43 1.43 -12.88 9.97
C ARG A 43 0.09 -13.07 9.28
N GLY A 44 -0.99 -12.93 10.07
CA GLY A 44 -2.35 -12.90 9.53
C GLY A 44 -2.58 -11.69 8.62
N ARG A 45 -3.54 -11.80 7.69
CA ARG A 45 -3.86 -10.77 6.67
C ARG A 45 -3.90 -9.34 7.22
N ALA A 46 -4.57 -9.14 8.36
CA ALA A 46 -4.75 -7.80 8.92
C ALA A 46 -3.45 -7.20 9.47
N ASP A 47 -2.62 -8.03 10.10
CA ASP A 47 -1.32 -7.63 10.63
C ASP A 47 -0.34 -7.38 9.49
N LYS A 48 -0.33 -8.26 8.49
CA LYS A 48 0.43 -8.12 7.23
C LYS A 48 0.14 -6.78 6.55
N ALA A 49 -1.14 -6.43 6.38
CA ALA A 49 -1.55 -5.15 5.80
C ALA A 49 -1.07 -3.95 6.61
N ARG A 50 -1.09 -4.06 7.95
CA ARG A 50 -0.62 -3.02 8.86
C ARG A 50 0.89 -2.82 8.74
N ASP A 51 1.65 -3.90 8.75
CA ASP A 51 3.11 -3.86 8.66
C ASP A 51 3.58 -3.32 7.31
N LEU A 52 2.90 -3.69 6.21
CA LEU A 52 3.18 -3.13 4.89
C LEU A 52 3.03 -1.60 4.91
N MET A 53 1.90 -1.08 5.42
CA MET A 53 1.69 0.36 5.48
C MET A 53 2.67 1.05 6.42
N ASP A 54 2.94 0.48 7.58
CA ASP A 54 3.87 1.04 8.56
C ASP A 54 5.32 1.01 8.04
N SER A 55 5.71 -0.01 7.27
CA SER A 55 7.01 -0.11 6.60
C SER A 55 7.16 0.94 5.51
N VAL A 56 6.20 1.03 4.59
CA VAL A 56 6.19 2.01 3.50
C VAL A 56 6.20 3.43 4.04
N ARG A 57 5.40 3.70 5.08
CA ARG A 57 5.39 5.01 5.76
C ARG A 57 6.74 5.34 6.40
N ARG A 58 7.38 4.38 7.09
CA ARG A 58 8.70 4.60 7.71
C ARG A 58 9.79 4.86 6.69
N LYS A 59 9.73 4.20 5.53
CA LYS A 59 10.73 4.34 4.45
C LYS A 59 10.49 5.56 3.55
N GLY A 60 9.31 6.18 3.65
CA GLY A 60 9.04 7.51 3.10
C GLY A 60 8.61 7.51 1.63
N ARG A 61 8.86 8.62 0.93
CA ARG A 61 8.24 8.92 -0.37
C ARG A 61 8.55 7.91 -1.47
N ALA A 62 9.80 7.43 -1.56
CA ALA A 62 10.20 6.47 -2.60
C ALA A 62 9.45 5.14 -2.45
N ALA A 63 9.40 4.60 -1.22
CA ALA A 63 8.61 3.41 -0.89
C ALA A 63 7.12 3.60 -1.17
N SER A 64 6.60 4.79 -0.84
CA SER A 64 5.20 5.14 -1.10
C SER A 64 4.90 5.14 -2.60
N SER A 65 5.79 5.70 -3.42
CA SER A 65 5.66 5.71 -4.88
C SER A 65 5.61 4.30 -5.47
N VAL A 66 6.47 3.39 -4.98
CA VAL A 66 6.46 1.98 -5.41
C VAL A 66 5.14 1.31 -5.05
N LEU A 67 4.66 1.50 -3.81
CA LEU A 67 3.38 0.94 -3.37
C LEU A 67 2.22 1.43 -4.25
N ILE A 68 2.22 2.72 -4.60
CA ILE A 68 1.18 3.31 -5.46
C ILE A 68 1.23 2.74 -6.87
N SER A 69 2.42 2.61 -7.47
CA SER A 69 2.58 2.00 -8.81
C SER A 69 2.04 0.57 -8.83
N ALA A 70 2.46 -0.23 -7.84
CA ALA A 70 1.99 -1.61 -7.69
C ALA A 70 0.47 -1.68 -7.51
N LEU A 71 -0.13 -0.77 -6.72
CA LEU A 71 -1.58 -0.72 -6.56
C LEU A 71 -2.30 -0.37 -7.88
N CYS A 72 -1.79 0.57 -8.67
CA CYS A 72 -2.37 0.93 -9.97
C CYS A 72 -2.28 -0.20 -11.00
N GLU A 73 -1.22 -1.01 -10.95
CA GLU A 73 -1.05 -2.18 -11.83
C GLU A 73 -2.00 -3.32 -11.45
N LEU A 74 -2.23 -3.52 -10.15
CA LEU A 74 -3.13 -4.57 -9.64
C LEU A 74 -4.61 -4.17 -9.70
N ASP A 75 -4.91 -2.89 -9.84
CA ASP A 75 -6.25 -2.33 -9.96
C ASP A 75 -6.31 -1.31 -11.12
N PRO A 76 -6.23 -1.79 -12.38
CA PRO A 76 -6.27 -0.91 -13.54
C PRO A 76 -7.65 -0.23 -13.63
N PRO A 77 -7.73 1.09 -13.87
CA PRO A 77 -8.95 1.89 -13.73
C PRO A 77 -10.11 1.53 -14.70
N ASN A 78 -9.97 0.52 -15.56
CA ASN A 78 -10.77 0.38 -16.78
C ASN A 78 -11.50 -0.97 -16.99
N GLN A 79 -11.68 -1.84 -15.99
CA GLN A 79 -12.51 -3.04 -16.18
C GLN A 79 -13.43 -3.33 -14.99
N GLU A 80 -14.70 -2.88 -15.11
CA GLU A 80 -15.86 -3.30 -14.30
C GLU A 80 -15.74 -3.17 -12.76
N PRO A 81 -16.86 -3.18 -11.98
CA PRO A 81 -16.84 -2.80 -10.58
C PRO A 81 -16.28 -3.93 -9.68
N LEU A 82 -14.97 -4.17 -9.73
CA LEU A 82 -14.29 -5.07 -8.80
C LEU A 82 -13.19 -4.36 -7.99
N LYS A 83 -13.64 -3.92 -6.81
CA LYS A 83 -13.00 -3.99 -5.48
C LYS A 83 -12.14 -2.84 -4.97
N PHE A 84 -11.50 -2.01 -5.78
CA PHE A 84 -10.90 -0.77 -5.27
C PHE A 84 -11.35 0.41 -6.15
N LYS A 85 -11.89 1.45 -5.52
CA LYS A 85 -12.28 2.67 -6.24
C LYS A 85 -11.02 3.52 -6.42
N PRO A 86 -10.92 4.39 -7.45
CA PRO A 86 -9.80 5.33 -7.63
C PRO A 86 -9.52 6.22 -6.39
N HIS A 87 -10.51 6.43 -5.52
CA HIS A 87 -10.34 7.08 -4.22
C HIS A 87 -9.45 6.30 -3.23
N TYR A 88 -9.33 4.98 -3.37
CA TYR A 88 -8.54 4.10 -2.50
C TYR A 88 -7.03 4.34 -2.67
N VAL A 89 -6.57 4.52 -3.91
CA VAL A 89 -5.18 4.90 -4.20
C VAL A 89 -4.88 6.28 -3.64
N GLN A 90 -5.81 7.24 -3.79
CA GLN A 90 -5.70 8.59 -3.21
C GLN A 90 -5.63 8.57 -1.67
N GLU A 91 -6.34 7.67 -1.01
CA GLU A 91 -6.33 7.53 0.45
C GLU A 91 -5.02 6.90 0.95
N VAL A 92 -4.49 5.86 0.29
CA VAL A 92 -3.17 5.28 0.60
C VAL A 92 -2.06 6.30 0.36
N ILE A 93 -2.15 7.08 -0.74
CA ILE A 93 -1.30 8.26 -0.99
C ILE A 93 -1.39 9.23 0.18
N TYR A 94 -2.60 9.55 0.66
CA TYR A 94 -2.77 10.47 1.79
C TYR A 94 -2.12 9.90 3.07
N SER A 95 -2.30 8.62 3.39
CA SER A 95 -1.72 8.02 4.60
C SER A 95 -0.18 7.96 4.56
N CYS A 96 0.41 7.68 3.39
CA CYS A 96 1.85 7.51 3.23
C CYS A 96 2.60 8.83 2.93
N CYS A 97 1.97 9.76 2.21
CA CYS A 97 2.60 11.01 1.74
C CYS A 97 2.30 12.24 2.62
N TYR A 98 1.30 12.22 3.51
CA TYR A 98 0.93 13.40 4.32
C TYR A 98 2.03 13.90 5.27
N GLN A 99 3.05 13.09 5.56
CA GLN A 99 4.24 13.52 6.32
C GLN A 99 5.25 14.32 5.47
N HIS A 100 5.15 14.32 4.14
CA HIS A 100 6.11 14.96 3.23
C HIS A 100 5.42 15.97 2.30
N ARG A 101 4.83 17.02 2.89
CA ARG A 101 4.20 18.21 2.25
C ARG A 101 4.31 18.26 0.71
N LYS A 102 3.14 18.25 0.06
CA LYS A 102 2.88 18.55 -1.36
C LYS A 102 3.66 17.68 -2.35
N LEU A 103 2.99 16.71 -2.97
CA LEU A 103 3.12 16.41 -4.41
C LEU A 103 2.31 15.15 -4.70
N LEU A 104 1.16 15.31 -5.33
CA LEU A 104 0.56 14.38 -6.30
C LEU A 104 -0.74 15.02 -6.83
N PHE A 105 -0.57 16.11 -7.59
CA PHE A 105 -1.46 16.31 -8.73
C PHE A 105 -0.88 15.40 -9.82
N ILE A 106 -1.62 14.32 -10.10
CA ILE A 106 -1.40 13.46 -11.25
C ILE A 106 -1.79 14.29 -12.48
N HIS A 107 -0.89 14.37 -13.47
CA HIS A 107 -1.15 15.01 -14.76
C HIS A 107 -1.48 13.95 -15.80
#